data_AF-A0A8X6KLM2-F1
#
_entry.id   AF-A0A8X6KLM2-F1
#
_cell.length_a   1.000
_cell.length_b   1.000
_cell.length_c   1.000
_cell.angle_alpha   90.00
_cell.angle_beta   90.00
_cell.angle_gamma   90.00
#
_symmetry.space_group_name_H-M   'P 1'
#
loop_
_entity.id
_entity.type
_entity.pdbx_description
1 polymer ?
#
loop_
_entity_poly.entity_id
_entity_poly.type
_entity_poly.pdbx_seq_one_letter_code
_entity_poly.pdbx_strand_id
1 'polypeptide(L)'
;MALSRVNQHCLKLLSTGCKVLSCHFSQEASSETPYWHRYFPDKRVRSFDEIPTVGPVTEEYKNFKIHEAYQRWVLEVGHVVKELFPDGSCCIHVYHKDDFVTIYRNDGKYPLRKSHDVIARYRRDRPHLYNSVGLGAGMGAEWHYLRQMLPSGVGGNAYLPLRGQLEEVADDFVDLVQSNLDENNEIELLPYLFRWAFESIGIITLNRRLNALSKTRNEEAENLIEAAQLTNEIIFLGNVGDSEEQYKRLVPVQDYFSKVIMRCLLDANLNPEGSCLANKLGADGASPKDILTLILDLFQGAMGTVSNCHFST
;
A
#
# COMPACT_ATOMS: atom_id res chain seq x y z
N MET A 1 1.67 -28.13 24.82
CA MET A 1 0.87 -27.59 25.94
C MET A 1 0.97 -26.05 25.97
N ALA A 2 0.75 -25.39 24.83
CA ALA A 2 0.90 -23.93 24.66
C ALA A 2 -0.13 -23.35 23.68
N LEU A 3 -1.34 -23.94 23.64
CA LEU A 3 -2.46 -23.48 22.82
C LEU A 3 -3.53 -22.72 23.62
N SER A 4 -3.26 -22.34 24.88
CA SER A 4 -4.35 -22.02 25.83
C SER A 4 -4.44 -20.57 26.32
N ARG A 5 -3.58 -19.62 25.93
CA ARG A 5 -3.65 -18.25 26.50
C ARG A 5 -4.19 -17.17 25.54
N VAL A 6 -3.77 -17.15 24.27
CA VAL A 6 -4.28 -16.15 23.31
C VAL A 6 -5.75 -16.40 22.95
N ASN A 7 -6.14 -17.67 22.79
CA ASN A 7 -7.53 -18.03 22.49
C ASN A 7 -8.52 -17.74 23.62
N GLN A 8 -8.11 -17.79 24.89
CA GLN A 8 -9.04 -17.60 26.02
C GLN A 8 -9.47 -16.14 26.20
N HIS A 9 -8.66 -15.16 25.79
CA HIS A 9 -9.03 -13.75 25.88
C HIS A 9 -10.00 -13.37 24.74
N CYS A 10 -9.76 -13.85 23.51
CA CYS A 10 -10.69 -13.71 22.39
C CYS A 10 -12.01 -14.46 22.62
N LEU A 11 -11.97 -15.66 23.22
CA LEU A 11 -13.18 -16.43 23.53
C LEU A 11 -14.02 -15.79 24.65
N LYS A 12 -13.41 -15.08 25.61
CA LYS A 12 -14.17 -14.31 26.62
C LYS A 12 -14.96 -13.16 25.99
N LEU A 13 -14.38 -12.48 25.00
CA LEU A 13 -15.10 -11.46 24.22
C LEU A 13 -16.24 -12.07 23.38
N LEU A 14 -16.08 -13.29 22.87
CA LEU A 14 -17.13 -14.00 22.12
C LEU A 14 -18.22 -14.61 23.03
N SER A 15 -17.93 -14.89 24.31
CA SER A 15 -18.89 -15.44 25.27
C SER A 15 -19.90 -14.42 25.82
N THR A 16 -19.66 -13.13 25.62
CA THR A 16 -20.58 -12.05 25.99
C THR A 16 -21.58 -11.78 24.86
N GLY A 17 -22.37 -12.78 24.49
CA GLY A 17 -23.62 -12.60 23.72
C GLY A 17 -23.51 -11.88 22.36
N CYS A 18 -22.31 -11.62 21.85
CA CYS A 18 -22.13 -10.98 20.56
C CYS A 18 -22.32 -12.05 19.50
N LYS A 19 -23.54 -12.14 18.98
CA LYS A 19 -23.81 -12.87 17.73
C LYS A 19 -22.78 -12.38 16.72
N VAL A 20 -21.86 -13.25 16.32
CA VAL A 20 -21.09 -13.06 15.11
C VAL A 20 -22.12 -13.03 13.99
N LEU A 21 -22.58 -11.83 13.65
CA LEU A 21 -23.37 -11.61 12.45
C LEU A 21 -22.44 -12.01 11.32
N SER A 22 -22.71 -13.18 10.73
CA SER A 22 -22.26 -13.44 9.37
C SER A 22 -22.75 -12.24 8.56
N CYS A 23 -21.83 -11.34 8.22
CA CYS A 23 -22.13 -10.22 7.34
C CYS A 23 -22.30 -10.83 5.95
N HIS A 24 -23.47 -11.43 5.71
CA HIS A 24 -23.98 -11.55 4.36
C HIS A 24 -24.22 -10.11 3.93
N PHE A 25 -23.40 -9.60 3.02
CA PHE A 25 -23.77 -8.43 2.25
C PHE A 25 -25.12 -8.75 1.62
N SER A 26 -26.21 -8.24 2.20
CA SER A 26 -27.53 -8.40 1.63
C SER A 26 -27.49 -7.72 0.27
N GLN A 27 -27.63 -8.51 -0.80
CA GLN A 27 -27.82 -7.99 -2.15
C GLN A 27 -29.25 -7.43 -2.35
N GLU A 28 -30.11 -7.53 -1.33
CA GLU A 28 -31.42 -6.91 -1.34
C GLU A 28 -31.27 -5.39 -1.23
N ALA A 29 -31.60 -4.70 -2.32
CA ALA A 29 -31.68 -3.25 -2.35
C ALA A 29 -32.75 -2.81 -1.33
N SER A 30 -32.31 -2.25 -0.20
CA SER A 30 -33.21 -1.58 0.74
C SER A 30 -33.93 -0.43 0.02
N SER A 31 -35.26 -0.36 0.18
CA SER A 31 -36.07 0.78 -0.27
C SER A 31 -35.89 2.01 0.62
N GLU A 32 -35.21 1.89 1.76
CA GLU A 32 -34.93 3.02 2.64
C GLU A 32 -33.77 3.84 2.10
N THR A 33 -33.93 5.17 2.15
CA THR A 33 -32.82 6.08 1.88
C THR A 33 -31.68 5.78 2.86
N PRO A 34 -30.48 5.46 2.37
CA PRO A 34 -29.41 5.03 3.25
C PRO A 34 -29.04 6.07 4.32
N TYR A 35 -28.57 5.62 5.49
CA TYR A 35 -28.34 6.50 6.65
C TYR A 35 -27.46 7.72 6.35
N TRP A 36 -26.50 7.59 5.43
CA TRP A 36 -25.61 8.69 5.02
C TRP A 36 -26.31 9.81 4.25
N HIS A 37 -27.42 9.56 3.53
CA HIS A 37 -28.17 10.63 2.85
C HIS A 37 -28.74 11.68 3.81
N ARG A 38 -28.94 11.32 5.09
CA ARG A 38 -29.41 12.26 6.12
C ARG A 38 -28.32 13.24 6.57
N TYR A 39 -27.05 12.86 6.45
CA TYR A 39 -25.91 13.68 6.87
C TYR A 39 -25.38 14.57 5.75
N PHE A 40 -25.78 14.30 4.51
CA PHE A 40 -25.22 14.95 3.32
C PHE A 40 -26.33 15.35 2.36
N PRO A 41 -26.83 16.62 2.39
CA PRO A 41 -27.83 17.08 1.44
C PRO A 41 -27.30 16.96 0.00
N ASP A 42 -28.16 16.50 -0.91
CA ASP A 42 -27.81 16.15 -2.30
C ASP A 42 -27.62 17.43 -3.14
N LYS A 43 -26.45 18.07 -3.02
CA LYS A 43 -26.03 19.20 -3.86
C LYS A 43 -25.31 18.73 -5.12
N ARG A 44 -25.85 17.73 -5.83
CA ARG A 44 -25.20 17.22 -7.04
C ARG A 44 -25.26 18.24 -8.16
N VAL A 45 -24.10 18.48 -8.75
CA VAL A 45 -23.90 19.34 -9.91
C VAL A 45 -24.46 18.64 -11.15
N ARG A 46 -25.12 19.37 -12.07
CA ARG A 46 -25.76 18.77 -13.25
C ARG A 46 -24.85 18.72 -14.48
N SER A 47 -23.84 19.60 -14.56
CA SER A 47 -22.90 19.67 -15.68
C SER A 47 -21.47 20.04 -15.25
N PHE A 48 -20.49 19.83 -16.12
CA PHE A 48 -19.08 20.17 -15.86
C PHE A 48 -18.86 21.67 -15.59
N ASP A 49 -19.61 22.53 -16.28
CA ASP A 49 -19.52 23.98 -16.16
C ASP A 49 -20.09 24.49 -14.83
N GLU A 50 -21.05 23.75 -14.26
CA GLU A 50 -21.65 24.05 -12.97
C GLU A 50 -20.79 23.58 -11.77
N ILE A 51 -19.70 22.81 -12.01
CA ILE A 51 -18.87 22.30 -10.91
C ILE A 51 -18.17 23.49 -10.23
N PRO A 52 -18.40 23.69 -8.92
CA PRO A 52 -17.75 24.77 -8.18
C PRO A 52 -16.23 24.65 -8.22
N THR A 53 -15.56 25.76 -8.50
CA THR A 53 -14.11 25.85 -8.50
C THR A 53 -13.58 26.09 -7.08
N VAL A 54 -12.56 25.35 -6.68
CA VAL A 54 -11.80 25.57 -5.45
C VAL A 54 -10.40 26.10 -5.79
N GLY A 55 -9.84 26.90 -4.87
CA GLY A 55 -8.47 27.40 -5.03
C GLY A 55 -7.44 26.25 -4.97
N PRO A 56 -6.27 26.41 -5.59
CA PRO A 56 -5.22 25.40 -5.53
C PRO A 56 -4.80 25.18 -4.07
N VAL A 57 -4.52 23.93 -3.71
CA VAL A 57 -3.91 23.63 -2.41
C VAL A 57 -2.46 24.12 -2.47
N THR A 58 -2.16 25.37 -2.10
CA THR A 58 -0.80 25.92 -2.28
C THR A 58 0.09 25.74 -1.05
N GLU A 59 -0.48 25.78 0.16
CA GLU A 59 0.32 25.77 1.40
C GLU A 59 0.16 24.50 2.24
N GLU A 60 -0.92 23.74 2.04
CA GLU A 60 -1.25 22.56 2.87
C GLU A 60 -0.51 21.29 2.42
N TYR A 61 -0.04 21.20 1.16
CA TYR A 61 0.87 20.12 0.71
C TYR A 61 2.20 20.15 1.47
N LYS A 62 2.73 21.35 1.77
CA LYS A 62 4.02 21.50 2.45
C LYS A 62 3.99 20.96 3.89
N ASN A 63 2.81 20.87 4.49
CA ASN A 63 2.61 20.42 5.86
C ASN A 63 1.92 19.05 5.97
N PHE A 64 1.86 18.25 4.90
CA PHE A 64 1.18 16.94 4.88
C PHE A 64 -0.32 16.98 5.28
N LYS A 65 -0.96 18.15 5.16
CA LYS A 65 -2.34 18.42 5.61
C LYS A 65 -3.35 18.54 4.48
N ILE A 66 -3.03 18.02 3.30
CA ILE A 66 -3.94 18.12 2.15
C ILE A 66 -5.31 17.49 2.39
N HIS A 67 -5.38 16.47 3.24
CA HIS A 67 -6.64 15.85 3.63
C HIS A 67 -7.56 16.85 4.37
N GLU A 68 -7.01 17.84 5.09
CA GLU A 68 -7.79 18.93 5.71
C GLU A 68 -8.38 19.86 4.63
N ALA A 69 -7.65 20.15 3.55
CA ALA A 69 -8.18 20.86 2.38
C ALA A 69 -9.40 20.15 1.80
N TYR A 70 -9.25 18.84 1.56
CA TYR A 70 -10.30 18.01 0.99
C TYR A 70 -11.54 17.95 1.89
N GLN A 71 -11.33 17.83 3.21
CA GLN A 71 -12.41 17.88 4.19
C GLN A 71 -13.12 19.24 4.18
N ARG A 72 -12.37 20.34 4.10
CA ARG A 72 -12.94 21.69 4.01
C ARG A 72 -13.78 21.86 2.76
N TRP A 73 -13.27 21.45 1.59
CA TRP A 73 -13.99 21.55 0.32
C TRP A 73 -15.32 20.80 0.32
N VAL A 74 -15.36 19.57 0.84
CA VAL A 74 -16.64 18.83 0.91
C VAL A 74 -17.64 19.48 1.87
N LEU A 75 -17.17 20.03 3.00
CA LEU A 75 -18.03 20.67 4.00
C LEU A 75 -18.57 22.03 3.53
N GLU A 76 -17.74 22.84 2.88
CA GLU A 76 -18.09 24.21 2.47
C GLU A 76 -18.78 24.25 1.10
N VAL A 77 -18.33 23.43 0.15
CA VAL A 77 -18.70 23.53 -1.26
C VAL A 77 -19.69 22.43 -1.64
N GLY A 78 -19.31 21.17 -1.43
CA GLY A 78 -20.16 20.01 -1.69
C GLY A 78 -19.41 18.80 -2.24
N HIS A 79 -20.18 17.84 -2.79
CA HIS A 79 -19.69 16.50 -3.13
C HIS A 79 -18.80 16.40 -4.35
N VAL A 80 -18.77 17.44 -5.18
CA VAL A 80 -17.94 17.51 -6.39
C VAL A 80 -17.37 18.91 -6.50
N VAL A 81 -16.05 19.02 -6.61
CA VAL A 81 -15.36 20.30 -6.79
C VAL A 81 -14.30 20.20 -7.89
N LYS A 82 -13.98 21.35 -8.48
CA LYS A 82 -12.98 21.49 -9.56
C LYS A 82 -11.79 22.29 -9.04
N GLU A 83 -10.65 21.64 -8.90
CA GLU A 83 -9.37 22.32 -8.63
C GLU A 83 -8.73 22.72 -9.96
N LEU A 84 -8.42 24.00 -10.14
CA LEU A 84 -7.75 24.50 -11.33
C LEU A 84 -6.25 24.63 -11.09
N PHE A 85 -5.45 24.11 -12.02
CA PHE A 85 -4.00 24.25 -12.00
C PHE A 85 -3.54 25.45 -12.85
N PRO A 86 -2.34 26.01 -12.59
CA PRO A 86 -1.82 27.16 -13.33
C PRO A 86 -1.69 26.96 -14.85
N ASP A 87 -1.57 25.71 -15.31
CA ASP A 87 -1.47 25.35 -16.73
C ASP A 87 -2.85 25.26 -17.43
N GLY A 88 -3.94 25.57 -16.72
CA GLY A 88 -5.31 25.49 -17.22
C GLY A 88 -5.91 24.09 -17.19
N SER A 89 -5.16 23.08 -16.75
CA SER A 89 -5.72 21.76 -16.46
C SER A 89 -6.52 21.78 -15.14
N CYS A 90 -7.30 20.74 -14.89
CA CYS A 90 -8.08 20.64 -13.66
C CYS A 90 -8.11 19.23 -13.09
N CYS A 91 -8.27 19.15 -11.77
CA CYS A 91 -8.61 17.93 -11.05
C CYS A 91 -10.06 18.01 -10.57
N ILE A 92 -10.85 16.98 -10.83
CA ILE A 92 -12.21 16.85 -10.29
C ILE A 92 -12.14 15.97 -9.05
N HIS A 93 -12.44 16.56 -7.90
CA HIS A 93 -12.50 15.85 -6.63
C HIS A 93 -13.95 15.44 -6.36
N VAL A 94 -14.15 14.16 -6.09
CA VAL A 94 -15.47 13.57 -5.81
C VAL A 94 -15.48 12.99 -4.40
N TYR A 95 -16.60 13.19 -3.69
CA TYR A 95 -16.75 12.76 -2.29
C TYR A 95 -17.97 11.86 -2.06
N HIS A 96 -18.86 11.75 -3.05
CA HIS A 96 -20.04 10.89 -2.94
C HIS A 96 -19.76 9.48 -3.47
N LYS A 97 -20.23 8.47 -2.74
CA LYS A 97 -19.99 7.05 -3.09
C LYS A 97 -20.46 6.66 -4.49
N ASP A 98 -21.57 7.25 -4.95
CA ASP A 98 -22.15 6.92 -6.27
C ASP A 98 -21.28 7.44 -7.40
N ASP A 99 -20.51 8.50 -7.16
CA ASP A 99 -19.53 9.02 -8.11
C ASP A 99 -18.34 8.06 -8.20
N PHE A 100 -17.90 7.48 -7.08
CA PHE A 100 -16.90 6.40 -7.10
C PHE A 100 -17.36 5.18 -7.90
N VAL A 101 -18.63 4.76 -7.76
CA VAL A 101 -19.20 3.67 -8.56
C VAL A 101 -19.24 4.04 -10.04
N THR A 102 -19.60 5.28 -10.34
CA THR A 102 -19.63 5.80 -11.71
C THR A 102 -18.24 5.79 -12.32
N ILE A 103 -17.24 6.35 -11.63
CA ILE A 103 -15.84 6.35 -12.08
C ILE A 103 -15.34 4.90 -12.26
N TYR A 104 -15.51 4.04 -11.26
CA TYR A 104 -15.06 2.66 -11.31
C TYR A 104 -15.63 1.88 -12.50
N ARG A 105 -16.91 2.09 -12.84
CA ARG A 105 -17.54 1.45 -14.00
C ARG A 105 -17.06 2.00 -15.34
N ASN A 106 -16.52 3.22 -15.37
CA ASN A 106 -16.09 3.91 -16.59
C ASN A 106 -14.56 3.99 -16.76
N ASP A 107 -13.78 3.55 -15.76
CA ASP A 107 -12.31 3.59 -15.77
C ASP A 107 -11.68 2.69 -16.87
N GLY A 108 -12.49 1.74 -17.37
CA GLY A 108 -12.13 0.88 -18.48
C GLY A 108 -11.09 -0.19 -18.10
N LYS A 109 -10.38 -0.69 -19.11
CA LYS A 109 -9.40 -1.78 -18.93
C LYS A 109 -8.06 -1.31 -18.35
N TYR A 110 -7.71 -0.05 -18.58
CA TYR A 110 -6.40 0.51 -18.29
C TYR A 110 -6.55 1.79 -17.46
N PRO A 111 -6.81 1.67 -16.15
CA PRO A 111 -6.89 2.83 -15.27
C PRO A 111 -5.60 3.65 -15.35
N LEU A 112 -5.74 4.97 -15.37
CA LEU A 112 -4.61 5.90 -15.48
C LEU A 112 -4.33 6.53 -14.13
N ARG A 113 -3.12 6.32 -13.60
CA ARG A 113 -2.65 6.96 -12.38
C ARG A 113 -1.33 7.67 -12.66
N LYS A 114 -1.38 9.00 -12.76
CA LYS A 114 -0.17 9.84 -12.84
C LYS A 114 0.48 9.91 -11.47
N SER A 115 1.48 9.09 -11.24
CA SER A 115 2.21 9.03 -9.99
C SER A 115 3.54 8.30 -10.21
N HIS A 116 4.48 8.41 -9.28
CA HIS A 116 5.69 7.58 -9.25
C HIS A 116 6.66 7.84 -10.44
N ASP A 117 6.68 9.05 -11.01
CA ASP A 117 7.51 9.37 -12.19
C ASP A 117 9.00 9.18 -11.96
N VAL A 118 9.50 9.51 -10.75
CA VAL A 118 10.94 9.39 -10.42
C VAL A 118 11.37 7.91 -10.41
N ILE A 119 10.57 7.01 -9.85
CA ILE A 119 10.87 5.56 -9.88
C ILE A 119 10.65 4.97 -11.28
N ALA A 120 9.69 5.50 -12.05
CA ALA A 120 9.51 5.13 -13.46
C ALA A 120 10.77 5.44 -14.29
N ARG A 121 11.33 6.65 -14.11
CA ARG A 121 12.61 7.04 -14.73
C ARG A 121 13.74 6.09 -14.30
N TYR A 122 13.88 5.82 -13.00
CA TYR A 122 14.93 4.94 -12.48
C TYR A 122 14.92 3.55 -13.13
N ARG A 123 13.72 2.96 -13.30
CA ARG A 123 13.56 1.63 -13.91
C ARG A 123 13.79 1.65 -15.41
N ARG A 124 13.33 2.68 -16.14
CA ARG A 124 13.59 2.86 -17.58
C ARG A 124 15.08 2.99 -17.89
N ASP A 125 15.84 3.65 -17.02
CA ASP A 125 17.29 3.81 -17.16
C ASP A 125 18.07 2.51 -16.89
N ARG A 126 17.40 1.45 -16.38
CA ARG A 126 17.98 0.15 -16.02
C ARG A 126 17.28 -1.01 -16.73
N PRO A 127 17.24 -1.04 -18.08
CA PRO A 127 16.58 -2.13 -18.82
C PRO A 127 17.27 -3.49 -18.60
N HIS A 128 18.50 -3.50 -18.08
CA HIS A 128 19.20 -4.72 -17.69
C HIS A 128 18.62 -5.36 -16.41
N LEU A 129 17.90 -4.61 -15.57
CA LEU A 129 17.22 -5.11 -14.37
C LEU A 129 15.70 -5.21 -14.52
N TYR A 130 15.10 -4.34 -15.35
CA TYR A 130 13.65 -4.19 -15.43
C TYR A 130 13.14 -4.36 -16.88
N ASN A 131 12.03 -5.07 -17.05
CA ASN A 131 11.26 -5.06 -18.31
C ASN A 131 10.18 -3.99 -18.33
N SER A 132 9.79 -3.49 -17.15
CA SER A 132 8.72 -2.52 -16.98
C SER A 132 8.98 -1.63 -15.76
N VAL A 133 8.22 -0.55 -15.65
CA VAL A 133 8.30 0.38 -14.52
C VAL A 133 7.52 -0.08 -13.27
N GLY A 134 6.89 -1.26 -13.30
CA GLY A 134 6.13 -1.82 -12.18
C GLY A 134 4.64 -1.45 -12.14
N LEU A 135 3.92 -2.01 -11.17
CA LEU A 135 2.49 -1.78 -10.90
C LEU A 135 2.21 -0.38 -10.38
N GLY A 136 3.11 0.15 -9.54
CA GLY A 136 2.91 1.45 -8.90
C GLY A 136 3.01 2.63 -9.87
N ALA A 137 3.96 2.53 -10.81
CA ALA A 137 4.31 3.58 -11.78
C ALA A 137 3.84 3.29 -13.21
N GLY A 138 3.52 2.03 -13.52
CA GLY A 138 3.06 1.62 -14.84
C GLY A 138 1.68 2.15 -15.15
N MET A 139 1.41 2.33 -16.44
CA MET A 139 0.11 2.74 -16.95
C MET A 139 -0.24 1.92 -18.20
N GLY A 140 -1.50 1.93 -18.61
CA GLY A 140 -1.88 1.34 -19.89
C GLY A 140 -1.66 -0.18 -19.95
N ALA A 141 -1.20 -0.62 -21.13
CA ALA A 141 -0.91 -2.02 -21.39
C ALA A 141 0.25 -2.58 -20.54
N GLU A 142 1.23 -1.75 -20.19
CA GLU A 142 2.38 -2.15 -19.36
C GLU A 142 1.94 -2.52 -17.93
N TRP A 143 1.13 -1.65 -17.31
CA TRP A 143 0.51 -1.96 -16.01
C TRP A 143 -0.33 -3.23 -16.09
N HIS A 144 -1.16 -3.34 -17.12
CA HIS A 144 -2.06 -4.47 -17.28
C HIS A 144 -1.31 -5.80 -17.46
N TYR A 145 -0.21 -5.80 -18.21
CA TYR A 145 0.67 -6.96 -18.36
C TYR A 145 1.16 -7.49 -17.00
N LEU A 146 1.71 -6.62 -16.16
CA LEU A 146 2.12 -7.01 -14.80
C LEU A 146 0.93 -7.39 -13.91
N ARG A 147 -0.18 -6.64 -14.00
CA ARG A 147 -1.37 -6.87 -13.18
C ARG A 147 -1.97 -8.26 -13.42
N GLN A 148 -1.89 -8.77 -14.65
CA GLN A 148 -2.37 -10.10 -15.00
C GLN A 148 -1.57 -11.24 -14.36
N MET A 149 -0.37 -10.98 -13.85
CA MET A 149 0.46 -11.99 -13.16
C MET A 149 0.11 -12.15 -11.67
N LEU A 150 -0.54 -11.16 -11.06
CA LEU A 150 -0.89 -11.17 -9.63
C LEU A 150 -2.08 -12.05 -9.19
N PRO A 151 -3.07 -12.42 -10.04
CA PRO A 151 -4.22 -13.23 -9.61
C PRO A 151 -3.83 -14.56 -8.97
N SER A 152 -2.70 -15.17 -9.36
CA SER A 152 -2.22 -16.43 -8.79
C SER A 152 -1.56 -16.27 -7.41
N GLY A 153 -1.10 -15.07 -7.03
CA GLY A 153 -0.19 -14.89 -5.89
C GLY A 153 -0.57 -13.86 -4.82
N VAL A 154 -1.52 -12.96 -5.05
CA VAL A 154 -1.87 -11.87 -4.10
C VAL A 154 -3.37 -11.76 -3.81
N GLY A 155 -4.20 -12.68 -4.33
CA GLY A 155 -5.64 -12.75 -4.01
C GLY A 155 -5.91 -13.13 -2.53
N GLY A 156 -7.13 -12.87 -2.03
CA GLY A 156 -7.48 -12.94 -0.60
C GLY A 156 -7.26 -14.27 0.14
N ASN A 157 -6.89 -15.35 -0.57
CA ASN A 157 -6.52 -16.65 0.00
C ASN A 157 -5.09 -17.10 -0.35
N ALA A 158 -4.33 -16.33 -1.14
CA ALA A 158 -3.02 -16.72 -1.64
C ALA A 158 -1.97 -16.85 -0.53
N TYR A 159 -2.19 -16.18 0.61
CA TYR A 159 -1.35 -16.25 1.81
C TYR A 159 -1.72 -17.40 2.75
N LEU A 160 -2.85 -18.09 2.56
CA LEU A 160 -3.30 -19.13 3.50
C LEU A 160 -2.25 -20.24 3.76
N PRO A 161 -1.50 -20.73 2.75
CA PRO A 161 -0.44 -21.71 3.00
C PRO A 161 0.73 -21.15 3.84
N LEU A 162 0.85 -19.83 3.95
CA LEU A 162 1.88 -19.13 4.73
C LEU A 162 1.36 -18.67 6.10
N ARG A 163 0.09 -18.95 6.44
CA ARG A 163 -0.54 -18.46 7.69
C ARG A 163 0.30 -18.77 8.93
N GLY A 164 0.78 -20.01 9.09
CA GLY A 164 1.56 -20.38 10.27
C GLY A 164 2.83 -19.54 10.43
N GLN A 165 3.55 -19.28 9.33
CA GLN A 165 4.74 -18.42 9.36
C GLN A 165 4.38 -16.95 9.65
N LEU A 166 3.22 -16.48 9.17
CA LEU A 166 2.75 -15.13 9.47
C LEU A 166 2.29 -14.99 10.93
N GLU A 167 1.74 -16.05 11.53
CA GLU A 167 1.43 -16.12 12.97
C GLU A 167 2.72 -16.05 13.80
N GLU A 168 3.76 -16.81 13.42
CA GLU A 168 5.09 -16.72 14.06
C GLU A 168 5.69 -15.30 13.97
N VAL A 169 5.58 -14.64 12.82
CA VAL A 169 6.02 -13.25 12.64
C VAL A 169 5.23 -12.28 13.53
N ALA A 170 3.93 -12.54 13.75
CA ALA A 170 3.12 -11.73 14.66
C ALA A 170 3.52 -11.96 16.13
N ASP A 171 3.78 -13.20 16.53
CA ASP A 171 4.27 -13.54 17.88
C ASP A 171 5.63 -12.88 18.15
N ASP A 172 6.58 -12.97 17.20
CA ASP A 172 7.89 -12.32 17.30
C ASP A 172 7.77 -10.79 17.44
N PHE A 173 6.82 -10.18 16.72
CA PHE A 173 6.55 -8.75 16.83
C PHE A 173 6.01 -8.37 18.21
N VAL A 174 5.06 -9.14 18.74
CA VAL A 174 4.50 -8.91 20.09
C VAL A 174 5.59 -9.03 21.15
N ASP A 175 6.41 -10.09 21.08
CA ASP A 175 7.53 -10.31 22.00
C ASP A 175 8.56 -9.18 21.94
N LEU A 176 8.85 -8.69 20.72
CA LEU A 176 9.78 -7.59 20.51
C LEU A 176 9.24 -6.28 21.10
N VAL A 177 7.96 -5.97 20.89
CA VAL A 177 7.32 -4.77 21.47
C VAL A 177 7.33 -4.85 23.00
N GLN A 178 6.89 -5.98 23.57
CA GLN A 178 6.87 -6.17 25.03
C GLN A 178 8.26 -6.05 25.67
N SER A 179 9.31 -6.47 24.96
CA SER A 179 10.69 -6.40 25.46
C SER A 179 11.29 -4.97 25.40
N ASN A 180 10.63 -4.02 24.72
CA ASN A 180 11.16 -2.66 24.50
C ASN A 180 10.21 -1.56 25.03
N LEU A 181 9.24 -1.92 25.86
CA LEU A 181 8.42 -0.95 26.57
C LEU A 181 9.28 -0.17 27.58
N ASP A 182 9.01 1.12 27.73
CA ASP A 182 9.64 1.97 28.74
C ASP A 182 9.05 1.72 30.15
N GLU A 183 9.50 2.50 31.13
CA GLU A 183 9.05 2.42 32.52
C GLU A 183 7.54 2.71 32.71
N ASN A 184 6.91 3.39 31.75
CA ASN A 184 5.48 3.69 31.74
C ASN A 184 4.65 2.65 30.96
N ASN A 185 5.29 1.61 30.43
CA ASN A 185 4.70 0.65 29.48
C ASN A 185 4.35 1.26 28.11
N GLU A 186 5.12 2.25 27.66
CA GLU A 186 4.94 2.94 26.38
C GLU A 186 6.12 2.66 25.42
N ILE A 187 5.89 2.86 24.13
CA ILE A 187 6.91 2.69 23.08
C ILE A 187 6.57 3.52 21.84
N GLU A 188 7.58 4.01 21.13
CA GLU A 188 7.41 4.49 19.76
C GLU A 188 7.18 3.28 18.84
N LEU A 189 5.91 2.99 18.55
CA LEU A 189 5.50 1.74 17.88
C LEU A 189 5.87 1.70 16.39
N LEU A 190 5.93 2.87 15.72
CA LEU A 190 6.03 2.97 14.27
C LEU A 190 7.28 2.26 13.68
N PRO A 191 8.51 2.43 14.22
CA PRO A 191 9.67 1.66 13.78
C PRO A 191 9.46 0.15 13.82
N TYR A 192 8.74 -0.36 14.83
CA TYR A 192 8.45 -1.79 14.96
C TYR A 192 7.40 -2.26 13.96
N LEU A 193 6.43 -1.42 13.60
CA LEU A 193 5.46 -1.73 12.55
C LEU A 193 6.13 -1.85 11.17
N PHE A 194 7.12 -1.00 10.87
CA PHE A 194 7.90 -1.14 9.65
C PHE A 194 8.66 -2.47 9.61
N ARG A 195 9.30 -2.85 10.72
CA ARG A 195 9.99 -4.15 10.85
C ARG A 195 9.04 -5.33 10.68
N TRP A 196 7.85 -5.26 11.28
CA TRP A 196 6.82 -6.29 11.14
C TRP A 196 6.29 -6.42 9.72
N ALA A 197 5.95 -5.30 9.07
CA ALA A 197 5.48 -5.31 7.69
C ALA A 197 6.56 -5.81 6.73
N PHE A 198 7.84 -5.49 7.00
CA PHE A 198 8.96 -5.91 6.19
C PHE A 198 9.21 -7.43 6.31
N GLU A 199 9.16 -7.96 7.53
CA GLU A 199 9.26 -9.40 7.77
C GLU A 199 8.07 -10.15 7.12
N SER A 200 6.85 -9.63 7.29
CA SER A 200 5.62 -10.23 6.75
C SER A 200 5.65 -10.32 5.23
N ILE A 201 6.06 -9.24 4.55
CA ILE A 201 6.12 -9.25 3.09
C ILE A 201 7.28 -10.12 2.59
N GLY A 202 8.38 -10.27 3.35
CA GLY A 202 9.43 -11.26 3.08
C GLY A 202 8.91 -12.69 3.08
N ILE A 203 8.03 -13.05 4.03
CA ILE A 203 7.35 -14.36 4.03
C ILE A 203 6.45 -14.51 2.80
N ILE A 204 5.58 -13.53 2.53
CA ILE A 204 4.61 -13.60 1.43
C ILE A 204 5.31 -13.70 0.07
N THR A 205 6.37 -12.93 -0.14
CA THR A 205 7.01 -12.79 -1.46
C THR A 205 8.12 -13.81 -1.68
N LEU A 206 8.92 -14.10 -0.65
CA LEU A 206 10.15 -14.89 -0.76
C LEU A 206 10.11 -16.18 0.07
N ASN A 207 9.07 -16.42 0.88
CA ASN A 207 9.04 -17.49 1.88
C ASN A 207 10.27 -17.47 2.80
N ARG A 208 10.72 -16.27 3.20
CA ARG A 208 12.00 -16.08 3.90
C ARG A 208 11.86 -15.14 5.09
N ARG A 209 12.43 -15.56 6.22
CA ARG A 209 12.69 -14.70 7.37
C ARG A 209 13.87 -13.78 7.03
N LEU A 210 13.61 -12.47 7.03
CA LEU A 210 14.62 -11.44 6.76
C LEU A 210 15.27 -10.95 8.07
N ASN A 211 14.81 -11.48 9.21
CA ASN A 211 15.29 -11.17 10.54
C ASN A 211 15.18 -9.67 10.86
N ALA A 212 14.16 -8.99 10.32
CA ALA A 212 13.84 -7.62 10.65
C ALA A 212 13.34 -7.52 12.10
N LEU A 213 12.71 -8.56 12.65
CA LEU A 213 12.22 -8.61 14.04
C LEU A 213 13.26 -9.12 15.06
N SER A 214 14.52 -9.27 14.67
CA SER A 214 15.57 -9.74 15.60
C SER A 214 15.73 -8.81 16.81
N LYS A 215 15.94 -9.39 18.01
CA LYS A 215 16.30 -8.62 19.21
C LYS A 215 17.70 -8.00 19.11
N THR A 216 18.57 -8.58 18.28
CA THR A 216 19.86 -7.99 17.91
C THR A 216 19.72 -7.19 16.62
N ARG A 217 20.48 -6.10 16.53
CA ARG A 217 20.52 -5.24 15.34
C ARG A 217 20.84 -6.04 14.09
N ASN A 218 20.03 -5.90 13.05
CA ASN A 218 20.25 -6.46 11.72
C ASN A 218 20.38 -5.33 10.70
N GLU A 219 21.62 -4.93 10.42
CA GLU A 219 21.91 -3.78 9.57
C GLU A 219 21.33 -3.91 8.16
N GLU A 220 21.29 -5.12 7.60
CA GLU A 220 20.74 -5.33 6.26
C GLU A 220 19.23 -5.10 6.23
N ALA A 221 18.50 -5.63 7.21
CA ALA A 221 17.06 -5.40 7.32
C ALA A 221 16.74 -3.93 7.57
N GLU A 222 17.49 -3.26 8.46
CA GLU A 222 17.33 -1.82 8.74
C GLU A 222 17.57 -0.98 7.48
N ASN A 223 18.68 -1.21 6.78
CA ASN A 223 19.01 -0.48 5.56
C ASN A 223 17.96 -0.67 4.46
N LEU A 224 17.33 -1.85 4.36
CA LEU A 224 16.25 -2.10 3.39
C LEU A 224 14.95 -1.38 3.77
N ILE A 225 14.63 -1.35 5.07
CA ILE A 225 13.46 -0.61 5.57
C ILE A 225 13.65 0.89 5.31
N GLU A 226 14.79 1.44 5.69
CA GLU A 226 15.15 2.84 5.43
C GLU A 226 15.11 3.16 3.93
N ALA A 227 15.64 2.26 3.10
CA ALA A 227 15.61 2.41 1.64
C ALA A 227 14.18 2.47 1.09
N ALA A 228 13.30 1.59 1.57
CA ALA A 228 11.89 1.57 1.17
C ALA A 228 11.15 2.83 1.63
N GLN A 229 11.38 3.29 2.86
CA GLN A 229 10.78 4.51 3.42
C GLN A 229 11.21 5.76 2.64
N LEU A 230 12.52 5.91 2.40
CA LEU A 230 13.06 7.04 1.62
C LEU A 230 12.54 7.03 0.18
N THR A 231 12.34 5.85 -0.41
CA THR A 231 11.71 5.72 -1.73
C THR A 231 10.27 6.25 -1.71
N ASN A 232 9.50 5.88 -0.69
CA ASN A 232 8.11 6.35 -0.54
C ASN A 232 8.05 7.86 -0.29
N GLU A 233 8.97 8.42 0.51
CA GLU A 233 9.12 9.87 0.70
C GLU A 233 9.37 10.57 -0.64
N ILE A 234 10.35 10.09 -1.43
CA ILE A 234 10.67 10.67 -2.74
C ILE A 234 9.49 10.58 -3.70
N ILE A 235 8.80 9.43 -3.74
CA ILE A 235 7.60 9.24 -4.57
C ILE A 235 6.50 10.23 -4.18
N PHE A 236 6.29 10.45 -2.88
CA PHE A 236 5.30 11.39 -2.38
C PHE A 236 5.68 12.84 -2.75
N LEU A 237 6.95 13.20 -2.60
CA LEU A 237 7.48 14.53 -2.92
C LEU A 237 7.61 14.79 -4.44
N GLY A 238 7.57 13.75 -5.28
CA GLY A 238 7.79 13.82 -6.73
C GLY A 238 6.91 14.82 -7.48
N ASN A 239 5.78 15.23 -6.87
CA ASN A 239 4.86 16.20 -7.44
C ASN A 239 5.18 17.67 -7.08
N VAL A 240 6.15 17.94 -6.19
CA VAL A 240 6.37 19.28 -5.59
C VAL A 240 7.86 19.66 -5.46
N GLY A 241 8.81 18.83 -5.90
CA GLY A 241 10.26 19.06 -5.71
C GLY A 241 11.12 19.06 -6.98
N ASP A 242 12.42 19.33 -6.82
CA ASP A 242 13.40 19.20 -7.91
C ASP A 242 13.54 17.72 -8.27
N SER A 243 12.96 17.35 -9.42
CA SER A 243 12.97 15.98 -9.93
C SER A 243 14.38 15.41 -10.10
N GLU A 244 15.39 16.23 -10.36
CA GLU A 244 16.76 15.77 -10.57
C GLU A 244 17.46 15.47 -9.24
N GLU A 245 17.25 16.30 -8.21
CA GLU A 245 17.76 16.02 -6.86
C GLU A 245 17.12 14.75 -6.27
N GLN A 246 15.79 14.64 -6.41
CA GLN A 246 15.03 13.47 -6.01
C GLN A 246 15.53 12.20 -6.71
N TYR A 247 15.80 12.28 -8.01
CA TYR A 247 16.35 11.18 -8.78
C TYR A 247 17.74 10.75 -8.26
N LYS A 248 18.64 11.71 -8.00
CA LYS A 248 19.97 11.45 -7.43
C LYS A 248 19.91 10.77 -6.06
N ARG A 249 18.96 11.17 -5.20
CA ARG A 249 18.72 10.51 -3.90
C ARG A 249 18.15 9.10 -4.07
N LEU A 250 17.27 8.88 -5.04
CA LEU A 250 16.60 7.60 -5.26
C LEU A 250 17.56 6.51 -5.77
N VAL A 251 18.49 6.86 -6.65
CA VAL A 251 19.40 5.92 -7.32
C VAL A 251 20.13 4.96 -6.37
N PRO A 252 20.95 5.43 -5.40
CA PRO A 252 21.73 4.53 -4.56
C PRO A 252 20.85 3.62 -3.69
N VAL A 253 19.69 4.16 -3.27
CA VAL A 253 18.71 3.48 -2.43
C VAL A 253 18.07 2.32 -3.18
N GLN A 254 17.59 2.57 -4.39
CA GLN A 254 16.98 1.54 -5.22
C GLN A 254 18.02 0.54 -5.75
N ASP A 255 19.25 0.96 -6.04
CA ASP A 255 20.32 0.05 -6.46
C ASP A 255 20.66 -0.94 -5.32
N TYR A 256 20.75 -0.46 -4.08
CA TYR A 256 20.92 -1.33 -2.91
C TYR A 256 19.74 -2.29 -2.73
N PHE A 257 18.51 -1.76 -2.75
CA PHE A 257 17.31 -2.56 -2.52
C PHE A 257 17.17 -3.67 -3.57
N SER A 258 17.32 -3.32 -4.85
CA SER A 258 17.25 -4.26 -5.97
C SER A 258 18.31 -5.34 -5.86
N LYS A 259 19.55 -4.98 -5.49
CA LYS A 259 20.66 -5.91 -5.32
C LYS A 259 20.36 -6.96 -4.25
N VAL A 260 19.86 -6.53 -3.09
CA VAL A 260 19.57 -7.45 -1.98
C VAL A 260 18.40 -8.37 -2.32
N ILE A 261 17.31 -7.84 -2.86
CA ILE A 261 16.15 -8.66 -3.25
C ILE A 261 16.53 -9.64 -4.37
N MET A 262 17.34 -9.22 -5.34
CA MET A 262 17.87 -10.15 -6.36
C MET A 262 18.70 -11.27 -5.75
N ARG A 263 19.58 -10.97 -4.78
CA ARG A 263 20.32 -12.01 -4.06
C ARG A 263 19.36 -12.95 -3.33
N CYS A 264 18.35 -12.43 -2.64
CA CYS A 264 17.33 -13.26 -1.99
C CYS A 264 16.55 -14.15 -2.97
N LEU A 265 16.27 -13.66 -4.17
CA LEU A 265 15.63 -14.43 -5.25
C LEU A 265 16.52 -15.53 -5.81
N LEU A 266 17.83 -15.28 -5.94
CA LEU A 266 18.80 -16.28 -6.40
C LEU A 266 19.03 -17.36 -5.33
N ASP A 267 19.05 -16.97 -4.06
CA ASP A 267 19.13 -17.89 -2.92
C ASP A 267 17.83 -18.68 -2.73
N ALA A 268 16.70 -18.06 -3.05
CA ALA A 268 15.41 -18.72 -3.04
C ALA A 268 15.45 -19.78 -4.14
N ASN A 269 15.66 -21.02 -3.75
CA ASN A 269 15.63 -22.17 -4.64
C ASN A 269 14.20 -22.32 -5.19
N LEU A 270 13.88 -21.54 -6.25
CA LEU A 270 12.53 -21.34 -6.72
C LEU A 270 11.89 -22.70 -7.00
N ASN A 271 10.87 -23.03 -6.22
CA ASN A 271 10.19 -24.30 -6.27
C ASN A 271 8.77 -24.05 -6.81
N PRO A 272 8.38 -24.62 -7.96
CA PRO A 272 7.03 -24.47 -8.50
C PRO A 272 5.91 -24.90 -7.55
N GLU A 273 6.19 -25.79 -6.59
CA GLU A 273 5.23 -26.22 -5.55
C GLU A 273 5.21 -25.28 -4.33
N GLY A 274 6.11 -24.32 -4.26
CA GLY A 274 6.25 -23.41 -3.13
C GLY A 274 5.14 -22.36 -3.08
N SER A 275 4.77 -21.96 -1.87
CA SER A 275 3.59 -21.14 -1.61
C SER A 275 3.77 -19.61 -1.75
N CYS A 276 5.01 -19.12 -1.74
CA CYS A 276 5.27 -17.68 -1.87
C CYS A 276 5.08 -17.19 -3.31
N LEU A 277 4.95 -15.86 -3.43
CA LEU A 277 4.72 -15.20 -4.71
C LEU A 277 5.83 -15.47 -5.74
N ALA A 278 7.10 -15.41 -5.35
CA ALA A 278 8.22 -15.63 -6.27
C ALA A 278 8.12 -16.99 -6.97
N ASN A 279 7.78 -18.03 -6.20
CA ASN A 279 7.59 -19.40 -6.69
C ASN A 279 6.43 -19.50 -7.68
N LYS A 280 5.28 -18.92 -7.32
CA LYS A 280 4.08 -18.92 -8.17
C LYS A 280 4.30 -18.18 -9.48
N LEU A 281 4.90 -16.99 -9.42
CA LEU A 281 5.24 -16.22 -10.62
C LEU A 281 6.24 -16.98 -11.51
N GLY A 282 7.25 -17.62 -10.92
CA GLY A 282 8.19 -18.45 -11.65
C GLY A 282 7.52 -19.67 -12.31
N ALA A 283 6.61 -20.34 -11.62
CA ALA A 283 5.82 -21.46 -12.14
C ALA A 283 4.91 -21.04 -13.31
N ASP A 284 4.35 -19.82 -13.24
CA ASP A 284 3.51 -19.23 -14.28
C ASP A 284 4.35 -18.68 -15.47
N GLY A 285 5.67 -18.81 -15.44
CA GLY A 285 6.57 -18.41 -16.51
C GLY A 285 6.96 -16.93 -16.54
N ALA A 286 6.77 -16.20 -15.43
CA ALA A 286 7.21 -14.82 -15.32
C ALA A 286 8.74 -14.72 -15.41
N SER A 287 9.23 -13.68 -16.09
CA SER A 287 10.67 -13.48 -16.19
C SER A 287 11.28 -13.08 -14.83
N PRO A 288 12.56 -13.36 -14.56
CA PRO A 288 13.22 -12.93 -13.32
C PRO A 288 13.13 -11.42 -13.06
N LYS A 289 13.14 -10.62 -14.13
CA LYS A 289 12.98 -9.15 -14.04
C LYS A 289 11.58 -8.74 -13.62
N ASP A 290 10.55 -9.42 -14.13
CA ASP A 290 9.16 -9.15 -13.74
C ASP A 290 8.91 -9.58 -12.29
N ILE A 291 9.46 -10.73 -11.87
CA ILE A 291 9.43 -11.21 -10.48
C ILE A 291 10.09 -10.18 -9.55
N LEU A 292 11.31 -9.73 -9.87
CA LEU A 292 12.00 -8.69 -9.11
C LEU A 292 11.14 -7.43 -8.99
N THR A 293 10.60 -6.95 -10.11
CA THR A 293 9.80 -5.71 -10.16
C THR A 293 8.58 -5.81 -9.25
N LEU A 294 7.83 -6.91 -9.35
CA LEU A 294 6.62 -7.14 -8.55
C LEU A 294 6.93 -7.25 -7.06
N ILE A 295 8.02 -7.92 -6.70
CA ILE A 295 8.43 -8.06 -5.29
C ILE A 295 8.84 -6.71 -4.72
N LEU A 296 9.66 -5.93 -5.44
CA LEU A 296 10.04 -4.58 -5.01
C LEU A 296 8.82 -3.68 -4.80
N ASP A 297 7.83 -3.73 -5.69
CA ASP A 297 6.58 -2.97 -5.56
C ASP A 297 5.78 -3.38 -4.32
N LEU A 298 5.75 -4.67 -3.99
CA LEU A 298 5.06 -5.17 -2.80
C LEU A 298 5.76 -4.77 -1.50
N PHE A 299 7.09 -4.80 -1.46
CA PHE A 299 7.85 -4.25 -0.33
C PHE A 299 7.57 -2.76 -0.15
N GLN A 300 7.63 -1.98 -1.24
CA GLN A 300 7.35 -0.54 -1.20
C GLN A 300 5.91 -0.25 -0.73
N GLY A 301 4.93 -1.00 -1.25
CA GLY A 301 3.53 -0.89 -0.84
C GLY A 301 3.29 -1.25 0.63
N ALA A 302 3.95 -2.30 1.13
CA ALA A 302 3.87 -2.68 2.55
C ALA A 302 4.41 -1.56 3.46
N MET A 303 5.53 -0.93 3.09
CA MET A 303 6.07 0.18 3.90
C MET A 303 5.20 1.43 3.79
N GLY A 304 4.71 1.75 2.59
CA GLY A 304 3.90 2.96 2.37
C GLY A 304 2.57 2.90 3.12
N THR A 305 1.98 1.72 3.23
CA THR A 305 0.73 1.53 3.99
C THR A 305 0.93 1.69 5.50
N VAL A 306 2.03 1.19 6.06
CA VAL A 306 2.38 1.41 7.48
C VAL A 306 2.52 2.91 7.79
N SER A 307 3.22 3.66 6.93
CA SER A 307 3.34 5.11 7.09
C SER A 307 1.96 5.79 7.10
N ASN A 308 1.07 5.43 6.16
CA ASN A 308 -0.24 6.06 6.01
C ASN A 308 -1.22 5.75 7.16
N CYS A 309 -1.11 4.57 7.78
CA CYS A 309 -1.90 4.23 8.96
C CYS A 309 -1.55 5.11 10.17
N HIS A 310 -0.34 5.66 10.24
CA HIS A 310 0.09 6.53 11.34
C HIS A 310 -0.37 7.98 11.17
N PHE A 311 -0.37 8.52 9.94
CA PHE A 311 -0.81 9.91 9.68
C PHE A 311 -2.34 10.12 9.73
N SER A 312 -3.11 9.07 10.04
CA SER A 312 -4.58 9.11 10.10
C SER A 312 -5.14 9.36 11.51
N THR A 313 -4.29 9.66 12.50
CA THR A 313 -4.65 10.03 13.88
C THR A 313 -4.19 11.44 14.20
#